data_AF-A0A835CPT1-F1
#
_entry.id   AF-A0A835CPT1-F1
#
_cell.length_a   1.000
_cell.length_b   1.000
_cell.length_c   1.000
_cell.angle_alpha   90.00
_cell.angle_beta   90.00
_cell.angle_gamma   90.00
#
_symmetry.space_group_name_H-M   'P 1'
#
loop_
_entity.id
_entity.type
_entity.pdbx_description
1 polymer ?
#
loop_
_entity_poly.entity_id
_entity_poly.type
_entity_poly.pdbx_seq_one_letter_code
_entity_poly.pdbx_strand_id
1 'polypeptide(L)'
;MNYIIAGSVITTFFLVAYLINKYSDLKNSQDIDNLNVNDFCLEKDFNNIIELIPMLEIKKILDDYFKYDKQMSTTYNFINEQKKFIIQEIKSIPETMMLLKILQHLGVNLENLNNTIINTWLSLPEFEESNSCIASGGLTVMINKILLILPQDELHFLLRDKLTSSKSFKILIQLLKSPLFIDFCVKIKNNAVLNRHYYWANQDGIEAMCAIELLKKLYLYLTQRLAGA
;
A
#
# COMPACT_ATOMS: atom_id res chain seq x y z
N MET A 1 -16.70 -14.14 -0.25
CA MET A 1 -15.99 -13.49 -1.37
C MET A 1 -14.57 -13.21 -0.94
N ASN A 2 -13.66 -14.12 -1.27
CA ASN A 2 -12.32 -14.16 -0.70
C ASN A 2 -11.23 -14.25 -1.80
N TYR A 3 -10.11 -13.59 -1.48
CA TYR A 3 -8.72 -13.87 -1.87
C TYR A 3 -8.10 -13.08 -3.05
N ILE A 4 -7.22 -12.13 -2.69
CA ILE A 4 -6.21 -11.42 -3.50
C ILE A 4 -4.88 -11.80 -2.85
N ILE A 5 -3.96 -12.55 -3.48
CA ILE A 5 -3.21 -13.53 -2.67
C ILE A 5 -1.68 -13.31 -2.52
N ALA A 6 -0.94 -12.95 -3.57
CA ALA A 6 0.53 -12.75 -3.46
C ALA A 6 0.94 -11.28 -3.67
N GLY A 7 0.19 -10.54 -4.47
CA GLY A 7 0.39 -9.11 -4.66
C GLY A 7 0.15 -8.32 -3.39
N SER A 8 -0.68 -8.81 -2.46
CA SER A 8 -1.13 -8.09 -1.28
C SER A 8 -0.01 -7.69 -0.31
N VAL A 9 0.89 -8.61 0.01
CA VAL A 9 2.04 -8.37 0.90
C VAL A 9 2.94 -7.32 0.28
N ILE A 10 3.30 -7.53 -0.97
CA ILE A 10 4.12 -6.63 -1.77
C ILE A 10 3.47 -5.26 -1.88
N THR A 11 2.17 -5.18 -2.19
CA THR A 11 1.43 -3.91 -2.28
C THR A 11 1.23 -3.25 -0.92
N THR A 12 1.16 -4.00 0.18
CA THR A 12 1.03 -3.44 1.54
C THR A 12 2.36 -2.85 1.99
N PHE A 13 3.47 -3.57 1.78
CA PHE A 13 4.80 -3.02 2.00
C PHE A 13 5.10 -1.86 1.05
N PHE A 14 4.71 -1.93 -0.21
CA PHE A 14 4.85 -0.84 -1.17
C PHE A 14 3.97 0.37 -0.82
N LEU A 15 2.77 0.15 -0.29
CA LEU A 15 1.92 1.23 0.22
C LEU A 15 2.58 1.89 1.42
N VAL A 16 3.03 1.12 2.41
CA VAL A 16 3.72 1.63 3.61
C VAL A 16 5.01 2.35 3.23
N ALA A 17 5.81 1.78 2.33
CA ALA A 17 6.99 2.39 1.76
C ALA A 17 6.68 3.73 1.06
N TYR A 18 5.71 3.71 0.14
CA TYR A 18 5.25 4.90 -0.56
C TYR A 18 4.84 6.03 0.42
N LEU A 19 4.10 5.67 1.46
CA LEU A 19 3.66 6.61 2.50
C LEU A 19 4.85 7.26 3.23
N ILE A 20 5.90 6.51 3.57
CA ILE A 20 7.09 7.01 4.29
C ILE A 20 7.90 7.99 3.44
N ASN A 21 8.24 7.64 2.19
CA ASN A 21 9.06 8.50 1.35
C ASN A 21 8.29 9.72 0.87
N LYS A 22 6.99 9.58 0.59
CA LYS A 22 6.18 10.74 0.21
C LYS A 22 6.01 11.72 1.37
N TYR A 23 5.96 11.24 2.61
CA TYR A 23 6.03 12.11 3.78
C TYR A 23 7.38 12.83 3.90
N SER A 24 8.51 12.15 3.63
CA SER A 24 9.80 12.85 3.58
C SER A 24 9.87 13.88 2.47
N ASP A 25 9.28 13.60 1.31
CA ASP A 25 9.21 14.56 0.20
C ASP A 25 8.37 15.79 0.59
N LEU A 26 7.20 15.60 1.22
CA LEU A 26 6.35 16.68 1.72
C LEU A 26 7.06 17.54 2.78
N LYS A 27 7.81 16.92 3.69
CA LYS A 27 8.59 17.65 4.70
C LYS A 27 9.76 18.43 4.10
N ASN A 28 10.37 17.91 3.04
CA ASN A 28 11.49 18.54 2.33
C ASN A 28 11.03 19.58 1.29
N SER A 29 9.78 19.51 0.83
CA SER A 29 9.18 20.36 -0.21
C SER A 29 8.32 21.48 0.37
N GLN A 30 8.82 22.21 1.37
CA GLN A 30 8.14 23.43 1.86
C GLN A 30 8.19 24.63 0.89
N ASP A 31 8.73 24.46 -0.32
CA ASP A 31 8.60 25.45 -1.39
C ASP A 31 8.07 24.82 -2.68
N ILE A 32 6.89 25.32 -3.09
CA ILE A 32 6.46 25.71 -4.45
C ILE A 32 4.95 25.47 -4.58
N ASP A 33 4.20 26.54 -4.27
CA ASP A 33 2.95 26.82 -4.95
C ASP A 33 3.22 27.14 -6.42
N ASN A 34 2.29 26.67 -7.28
CA ASN A 34 2.10 26.94 -8.71
C ASN A 34 2.40 25.77 -9.65
N LEU A 35 1.41 24.89 -9.79
CA LEU A 35 1.18 24.18 -11.05
C LEU A 35 -0.29 24.36 -11.45
N ASN A 36 -0.49 24.88 -12.67
CA ASN A 36 -1.79 25.01 -13.32
C ASN A 36 -2.52 23.66 -13.29
N VAL A 37 -3.58 23.62 -12.48
CA VAL A 37 -4.37 22.43 -12.20
C VAL A 37 -5.27 22.16 -13.39
N ASN A 38 -4.96 21.13 -14.18
CA ASN A 38 -6.03 20.35 -14.79
C ASN A 38 -6.92 19.86 -13.64
N ASP A 39 -8.24 19.97 -13.75
CA ASP A 39 -9.26 19.63 -12.73
C ASP A 39 -9.18 18.20 -12.11
N PHE A 40 -8.16 17.42 -12.47
CA PHE A 40 -7.83 16.10 -11.92
C PHE A 40 -6.45 16.11 -11.24
N CYS A 41 -6.43 16.12 -9.90
CA CYS A 41 -5.20 16.01 -9.13
C CYS A 41 -5.36 15.03 -7.96
N LEU A 42 -5.42 13.73 -8.28
CA LEU A 42 -5.49 12.66 -7.28
C LEU A 42 -4.25 12.65 -6.38
N GLU A 43 -3.11 13.11 -6.90
CA GLU A 43 -1.88 13.24 -6.13
C GLU A 43 -2.03 14.19 -4.94
N LYS A 44 -2.73 15.33 -5.11
CA LYS A 44 -3.06 16.26 -4.01
C LYS A 44 -3.96 15.60 -2.96
N ASP A 45 -4.93 14.80 -3.38
CA ASP A 45 -5.78 14.07 -2.44
C ASP A 45 -4.97 13.07 -1.60
N PHE A 46 -4.02 12.37 -2.22
CA PHE A 46 -3.09 11.50 -1.49
C PHE A 46 -2.17 12.29 -0.56
N ASN A 47 -1.70 13.48 -0.94
CA ASN A 47 -0.88 14.33 -0.06
C ASN A 47 -1.64 14.67 1.23
N ASN A 48 -2.90 15.10 1.10
CA ASN A 48 -3.69 15.45 2.28
C ASN A 48 -3.96 14.26 3.20
N ILE A 49 -4.10 13.06 2.64
CA ILE A 49 -4.23 11.83 3.45
C ILE A 49 -2.92 11.53 4.19
N ILE A 50 -1.77 11.69 3.52
CA ILE A 50 -0.45 11.43 4.10
C ILE A 50 -0.11 12.42 5.21
N GLU A 51 -0.54 13.68 5.08
CA GLU A 51 -0.34 14.72 6.11
C GLU A 51 -0.96 14.36 7.46
N LEU A 52 -2.04 13.58 7.48
CA LEU A 52 -2.67 13.13 8.73
C LEU A 52 -1.95 11.94 9.38
N ILE A 53 -1.08 11.24 8.64
CA ILE A 53 -0.51 9.99 9.15
C ILE A 53 0.73 10.29 10.01
N PRO A 54 0.85 9.70 11.23
CA PRO A 54 2.00 9.86 12.12
C PRO A 54 3.22 9.07 11.63
N MET A 55 3.89 9.61 10.60
CA MET A 55 4.92 8.87 9.86
C MET A 55 6.21 8.64 10.64
N LEU A 56 6.54 9.52 11.59
CA LEU A 56 7.71 9.33 12.44
C LEU A 56 7.52 8.12 13.36
N GLU A 57 6.33 7.98 13.94
CA GLU A 57 5.95 6.84 14.76
C GLU A 57 5.86 5.55 13.93
N ILE A 58 5.27 5.61 12.73
CA ILE A 58 5.24 4.46 11.81
C ILE A 58 6.66 4.03 11.44
N LYS A 59 7.53 4.97 11.08
CA LYS A 59 8.92 4.66 10.73
C LYS A 59 9.64 3.97 11.89
N LYS A 60 9.47 4.47 13.12
CA LYS A 60 10.05 3.83 14.30
C LYS A 60 9.56 2.40 14.48
N ILE A 61 8.25 2.16 14.34
CA ILE A 61 7.69 0.81 14.42
C ILE A 61 8.31 -0.09 13.34
N LEU A 62 8.42 0.39 12.10
CA LEU A 62 9.02 -0.40 11.02
C LEU A 62 10.49 -0.70 11.33
N ASP A 63 11.28 0.30 11.70
CA ASP A 63 12.69 0.14 12.00
C ASP A 63 12.90 -0.92 13.10
N ASP A 64 12.10 -0.87 14.17
CA ASP A 64 12.15 -1.85 15.26
C ASP A 64 11.86 -3.28 14.76
N TYR A 65 10.84 -3.48 13.91
CA TYR A 65 10.53 -4.81 13.39
C TYR A 65 11.53 -5.31 12.36
N PHE A 66 12.01 -4.46 11.45
CA PHE A 66 13.00 -4.88 10.46
C PHE A 66 14.35 -5.22 11.10
N LYS A 67 14.76 -4.49 12.15
CA LYS A 67 16.01 -4.77 12.88
C LYS A 67 15.90 -5.97 13.80
N TYR A 68 14.77 -6.12 14.51
CA TYR A 68 14.69 -7.00 15.68
C TYR A 68 13.71 -8.17 15.59
N ASP A 69 12.80 -8.20 14.61
CA ASP A 69 11.85 -9.30 14.41
C ASP A 69 12.35 -10.29 13.34
N LYS A 70 12.60 -11.54 13.75
CA LYS A 70 13.11 -12.59 12.86
C LYS A 70 12.12 -12.96 11.75
N GLN A 71 10.81 -12.97 12.05
CA GLN A 71 9.78 -13.29 11.06
C GLN A 71 9.67 -12.16 10.02
N MET A 72 9.90 -10.92 10.44
CA MET A 72 9.99 -9.77 9.52
C MET A 72 11.20 -9.90 8.60
N SER A 73 12.38 -10.26 9.12
CA SER A 73 13.57 -10.54 8.31
C SER A 73 13.31 -11.64 7.25
N THR A 74 12.68 -12.76 7.64
CA THR A 74 12.27 -13.81 6.69
C THR A 74 11.32 -13.28 5.62
N THR A 75 10.32 -12.48 6.02
CA THR A 75 9.35 -11.87 5.09
C THR A 75 10.02 -10.93 4.10
N TYR A 76 10.95 -10.09 4.57
CA TYR A 76 11.72 -9.16 3.73
C TYR A 76 12.54 -9.91 2.67
N ASN A 77 13.28 -10.93 3.09
CA ASN A 77 14.15 -11.70 2.19
C ASN A 77 13.34 -12.39 1.09
N PHE A 78 12.24 -13.05 1.47
CA PHE A 78 11.35 -13.66 0.49
C PHE A 78 10.81 -12.64 -0.52
N ILE A 79 10.31 -11.49 -0.05
CA ILE A 79 9.81 -10.46 -0.96
C ILE A 79 10.94 -9.98 -1.88
N ASN A 80 12.14 -9.76 -1.35
CA ASN A 80 13.26 -9.29 -2.14
C ASN A 80 13.63 -10.27 -3.27
N GLU A 81 13.56 -11.57 -3.01
CA GLU A 81 13.81 -12.63 -4.00
C GLU A 81 12.67 -12.77 -5.02
N GLN A 82 11.42 -12.72 -4.55
CA GLN A 82 10.26 -13.08 -5.36
C GLN A 82 9.62 -11.87 -6.09
N LYS A 83 9.88 -10.62 -5.65
CA LYS A 83 9.19 -9.42 -6.15
C LYS A 83 9.24 -9.25 -7.66
N LYS A 84 10.37 -9.55 -8.31
CA LYS A 84 10.50 -9.39 -9.77
C LYS A 84 9.53 -10.28 -10.54
N PHE A 85 9.35 -11.53 -10.10
CA PHE A 85 8.46 -12.49 -10.72
C PHE A 85 7.00 -12.11 -10.49
N ILE A 86 6.67 -11.74 -9.25
CA ILE A 86 5.31 -11.30 -8.90
C ILE A 86 4.92 -10.04 -9.67
N ILE A 87 5.82 -9.04 -9.77
CA ILE A 87 5.57 -7.81 -10.54
C ILE A 87 5.40 -8.13 -12.03
N GLN A 88 6.21 -9.02 -12.60
CA GLN A 88 6.10 -9.42 -14.00
C GLN A 88 4.76 -10.09 -14.30
N GLU A 89 4.29 -10.97 -13.42
CA GLU A 89 2.98 -11.61 -13.52
C GLU A 89 1.83 -10.62 -13.38
N ILE A 90 1.93 -9.62 -12.50
CA ILE A 90 0.91 -8.58 -12.41
C ILE A 90 0.90 -7.72 -13.69
N LYS A 91 2.07 -7.36 -14.23
CA LYS A 91 2.19 -6.58 -15.47
C LYS A 91 1.65 -7.33 -16.70
N SER A 92 1.62 -8.65 -16.69
CA SER A 92 1.07 -9.45 -17.80
C SER A 92 -0.46 -9.45 -17.85
N ILE A 93 -1.13 -9.03 -16.76
CA ILE A 93 -2.59 -8.89 -16.72
C ILE A 93 -3.01 -7.64 -17.54
N PRO A 94 -3.85 -7.76 -18.58
CA PRO A 94 -4.22 -6.64 -19.45
C PRO A 94 -4.80 -5.43 -18.70
N GLU A 95 -5.60 -5.69 -17.66
CA GLU A 95 -6.22 -4.67 -16.82
C GLU A 95 -5.20 -3.80 -16.09
N THR A 96 -3.99 -4.31 -15.79
CA THR A 96 -2.94 -3.55 -15.12
C THR A 96 -2.60 -2.27 -15.87
N MET A 97 -2.38 -2.37 -17.18
CA MET A 97 -2.05 -1.20 -18.01
C MET A 97 -3.24 -0.24 -18.14
N MET A 98 -4.47 -0.76 -18.13
CA MET A 98 -5.68 0.09 -18.17
C MET A 98 -5.84 0.86 -16.86
N LEU A 99 -5.69 0.20 -15.71
CA LEU A 99 -5.74 0.83 -14.40
C LEU A 99 -4.65 1.88 -14.23
N LEU A 100 -3.41 1.59 -14.63
CA LEU A 100 -2.30 2.54 -14.59
C LEU A 100 -2.57 3.78 -15.46
N LYS A 101 -3.07 3.60 -16.68
CA LYS A 101 -3.45 4.73 -17.55
C LYS A 101 -4.54 5.60 -16.94
N ILE A 102 -5.53 5.00 -16.28
CA ILE A 102 -6.59 5.75 -15.58
C ILE A 102 -5.99 6.55 -14.41
N LEU A 103 -5.12 5.94 -13.60
CA LEU A 103 -4.44 6.65 -12.51
C LEU A 103 -3.60 7.82 -13.03
N GLN A 104 -2.87 7.63 -14.12
CA GLN A 104 -2.09 8.69 -14.76
C GLN A 104 -3.00 9.83 -15.25
N HIS A 105 -4.15 9.50 -15.86
CA HIS A 105 -5.14 10.49 -16.26
C HIS A 105 -5.77 11.25 -15.08
N LEU A 106 -5.86 10.61 -13.91
CA LEU A 106 -6.29 11.24 -12.66
C LEU A 106 -5.22 12.13 -12.01
N GLY A 107 -4.05 12.26 -12.63
CA GLY A 107 -2.95 13.11 -12.17
C GLY A 107 -1.94 12.40 -11.27
N VAL A 108 -1.86 11.07 -11.31
CA VAL A 108 -0.85 10.30 -10.59
C VAL A 108 0.43 10.18 -11.42
N ASN A 109 1.56 10.70 -10.92
CA ASN A 109 2.85 10.50 -11.55
C ASN A 109 3.41 9.08 -11.29
N LEU A 110 3.19 8.16 -12.25
CA LEU A 110 3.61 6.75 -12.13
C LEU A 110 5.12 6.55 -12.02
N GLU A 111 5.93 7.42 -12.64
CA GLU A 111 7.39 7.36 -12.56
C GLU A 111 7.86 7.74 -11.15
N ASN A 112 7.32 8.84 -10.62
CA ASN A 112 7.57 9.26 -9.25
C ASN A 112 7.14 8.16 -8.27
N LEU A 113 5.92 7.62 -8.40
CA LEU A 113 5.45 6.51 -7.58
C LEU A 113 6.44 5.34 -7.56
N ASN A 114 6.91 4.91 -8.72
CA ASN A 114 7.83 3.78 -8.84
C ASN A 114 9.17 4.08 -8.15
N ASN A 115 9.72 5.28 -8.33
CA ASN A 115 10.98 5.69 -7.72
C ASN A 115 10.86 5.79 -6.19
N THR A 116 9.78 6.42 -5.69
CA THR A 116 9.45 6.48 -4.26
C THR A 116 9.40 5.09 -3.63
N ILE A 117 8.74 4.14 -4.29
CA ILE A 117 8.62 2.75 -3.81
C ILE A 117 10.00 2.07 -3.72
N ILE A 118 10.82 2.18 -4.77
CA ILE A 118 12.14 1.56 -4.82
C ILE A 118 13.05 2.15 -3.74
N ASN A 119 13.12 3.48 -3.65
CA ASN A 119 13.98 4.18 -2.70
C ASN A 119 13.61 3.85 -1.25
N THR A 120 12.32 3.73 -0.96
CA THR A 120 11.91 3.37 0.39
C THR A 120 12.28 1.93 0.72
N TRP A 121 12.07 1.00 -0.21
CA TRP A 121 12.46 -0.40 -0.01
C TRP A 121 13.96 -0.51 0.31
N LEU A 122 14.80 0.27 -0.36
CA LEU A 122 16.25 0.31 -0.14
C LEU A 122 16.66 1.02 1.15
N SER A 123 15.79 1.84 1.75
CA SER A 123 16.08 2.54 3.01
C SER A 123 15.59 1.80 4.26
N LEU A 124 14.91 0.67 4.09
CA LEU A 124 14.57 -0.21 5.21
C LEU A 124 15.86 -0.73 5.88
N PRO A 125 15.92 -0.76 7.22
CA PRO A 125 17.12 -1.20 7.90
C PRO A 125 17.36 -2.70 7.70
N GLU A 126 18.62 -3.09 7.75
CA GLU A 126 19.01 -4.48 7.76
C GLU A 126 18.67 -5.13 9.11
N PHE A 127 18.41 -6.43 9.08
CA PHE A 127 18.20 -7.22 10.29
C PHE A 127 19.48 -7.27 11.12
N GLU A 128 19.40 -6.92 12.40
CA GLU A 128 20.54 -6.90 13.32
C GLU A 128 20.60 -8.22 14.11
N GLU A 129 19.66 -8.40 15.03
CA GLU A 129 19.54 -9.59 15.87
C GLU A 129 18.11 -9.77 16.35
N SER A 130 17.72 -10.97 16.78
CA SER A 130 16.37 -11.15 17.30
C SER A 130 16.26 -10.60 18.72
N ASN A 131 15.38 -9.62 18.94
CA ASN A 131 15.11 -9.06 20.26
C ASN A 131 13.59 -8.90 20.51
N SER A 132 13.00 -9.92 21.14
CA SER A 132 11.56 -9.98 21.41
C SER A 132 11.06 -8.92 22.40
N CYS A 133 11.95 -8.27 23.16
CA CYS A 133 11.58 -7.16 24.04
C CYS A 133 11.30 -5.87 23.24
N ILE A 134 11.90 -5.73 22.05
CA ILE A 134 11.71 -4.57 21.16
C ILE A 134 10.61 -4.87 20.13
N ALA A 135 10.75 -5.95 19.38
CA ALA A 135 9.81 -6.36 18.35
C ALA A 135 9.61 -7.88 18.33
N SER A 136 8.35 -8.31 18.27
CA SER A 136 7.98 -9.72 18.12
C SER A 136 6.58 -9.84 17.51
N GLY A 137 6.30 -10.98 16.87
CA GLY A 137 4.99 -11.30 16.30
C GLY A 137 4.80 -10.84 14.86
N GLY A 138 5.89 -10.49 14.18
CA GLY A 138 5.95 -10.33 12.74
C GLY A 138 5.02 -9.27 12.17
N LEU A 139 4.59 -9.50 10.93
CA LEU A 139 3.84 -8.55 10.12
C LEU A 139 2.49 -8.17 10.76
N THR A 140 1.82 -9.12 11.40
CA THR A 140 0.50 -8.95 12.00
C THR A 140 0.57 -8.04 13.21
N VAL A 141 1.50 -8.28 14.14
CA VAL A 141 1.65 -7.41 15.32
C VAL A 141 2.19 -6.04 14.91
N MET A 142 3.08 -5.98 13.90
CA MET A 142 3.55 -4.72 13.32
C MET A 142 2.41 -3.88 12.74
N ILE A 143 1.58 -4.46 11.86
CA ILE A 143 0.41 -3.79 11.27
C ILE A 143 -0.55 -3.34 12.36
N ASN A 144 -0.83 -4.18 13.36
CA ASN A 144 -1.73 -3.80 14.45
C ASN A 144 -1.19 -2.60 15.25
N LYS A 145 0.11 -2.55 15.54
CA LYS A 145 0.74 -1.38 16.18
C LYS A 145 0.59 -0.12 15.32
N ILE A 146 0.77 -0.22 14.00
CA ILE A 146 0.57 0.90 13.07
C ILE A 146 -0.91 1.35 13.08
N LEU A 147 -1.86 0.42 12.97
CA LEU A 147 -3.29 0.75 12.96
C LEU A 147 -3.78 1.43 14.23
N LEU A 148 -3.14 1.17 15.37
CA LEU A 148 -3.46 1.79 16.66
C LEU A 148 -3.04 3.26 16.77
N ILE A 149 -2.02 3.67 16.04
CA ILE A 149 -1.54 5.07 16.05
C ILE A 149 -2.18 5.92 14.96
N LEU A 150 -2.84 5.31 13.96
CA LEU A 150 -3.50 6.06 12.90
C LEU A 150 -4.70 6.86 13.45
N PRO A 151 -4.84 8.15 13.07
CA PRO A 151 -6.00 8.96 13.45
C PRO A 151 -7.22 8.57 12.60
N GLN A 152 -7.92 7.51 13.02
CA GLN A 152 -8.97 6.86 12.21
C GLN A 152 -10.16 7.79 11.94
N ASP A 153 -10.56 8.60 12.90
CA ASP A 153 -11.71 9.51 12.78
C ASP A 153 -11.39 10.67 11.82
N GLU A 154 -10.21 11.26 11.94
CA GLU A 154 -9.73 12.33 11.05
C GLU A 154 -9.53 11.82 9.62
N LEU A 155 -8.97 10.62 9.47
CA LEU A 155 -8.86 9.95 8.17
C LEU A 155 -10.26 9.66 7.59
N HIS A 156 -11.21 9.21 8.40
CA HIS A 156 -12.58 9.00 7.96
C HIS A 156 -13.21 10.30 7.46
N PHE A 157 -13.12 11.36 8.25
CA PHE A 157 -13.64 12.68 7.90
C PHE A 157 -13.02 13.22 6.61
N LEU A 158 -11.70 13.14 6.47
CA LEU A 158 -11.00 13.57 5.27
C LEU A 158 -11.44 12.77 4.04
N LEU A 159 -11.50 11.44 4.13
CA LEU A 159 -11.92 10.60 3.00
C LEU A 159 -13.38 10.86 2.59
N ARG A 160 -14.26 11.18 3.56
CA ARG A 160 -15.64 11.63 3.31
C ARG A 160 -15.67 12.96 2.58
N ASP A 161 -14.91 13.95 3.07
CA ASP A 161 -14.79 15.24 2.41
C ASP A 161 -14.34 15.04 0.96
N LYS A 162 -13.24 14.32 0.72
CA LYS A 162 -12.72 14.03 -0.63
C LYS A 162 -13.73 13.32 -1.52
N LEU A 163 -14.52 12.40 -0.99
CA LEU A 163 -15.60 11.73 -1.74
C LEU A 163 -16.69 12.71 -2.19
N THR A 164 -16.91 13.81 -1.46
CA THR A 164 -17.90 14.84 -1.81
C THR A 164 -17.30 15.99 -2.63
N SER A 165 -16.07 16.40 -2.34
CA SER A 165 -15.43 17.61 -2.86
C SER A 165 -14.50 17.33 -4.05
N SER A 166 -13.76 16.21 -4.07
CA SER A 166 -12.78 15.91 -5.12
C SER A 166 -13.35 15.06 -6.26
N LYS A 167 -13.27 15.58 -7.49
CA LYS A 167 -13.64 14.85 -8.71
C LYS A 167 -12.73 13.65 -8.95
N SER A 168 -11.42 13.81 -8.81
CA SER A 168 -10.45 12.72 -8.98
C SER A 168 -10.66 11.59 -7.98
N PHE A 169 -10.90 11.93 -6.71
CA PHE A 169 -11.13 10.94 -5.67
C PHE A 169 -12.44 10.17 -5.90
N LYS A 170 -13.52 10.85 -6.31
CA LYS A 170 -14.76 10.18 -6.73
C LYS A 170 -14.53 9.16 -7.84
N ILE A 171 -13.76 9.54 -8.88
CA ILE A 171 -13.46 8.63 -9.99
C ILE A 171 -12.59 7.46 -9.51
N LEU A 172 -11.64 7.68 -8.60
CA LEU A 172 -10.90 6.57 -7.98
C LEU A 172 -11.85 5.59 -7.27
N ILE A 173 -12.79 6.08 -6.46
CA ILE A 173 -13.76 5.22 -5.77
C ILE A 173 -14.67 4.48 -6.75
N GLN A 174 -15.08 5.14 -7.85
CA GLN A 174 -15.84 4.49 -8.93
C GLN A 174 -15.01 3.43 -9.66
N LEU A 175 -13.72 3.70 -9.91
CA LEU A 175 -12.79 2.74 -10.51
C LEU A 175 -12.66 1.48 -9.66
N LEU A 176 -12.53 1.61 -8.34
CA LEU A 176 -12.48 0.47 -7.41
C LEU A 176 -13.78 -0.35 -7.41
N LYS A 177 -14.92 0.26 -7.74
CA LYS A 177 -16.22 -0.43 -7.88
C LYS A 177 -16.44 -0.99 -9.29
N SER A 178 -15.60 -0.64 -10.25
CA SER A 178 -15.83 -0.95 -11.66
C SER A 178 -15.60 -2.43 -11.97
N PRO A 179 -16.27 -2.98 -13.01
CA PRO A 179 -15.98 -4.32 -13.51
C PRO A 179 -14.49 -4.50 -13.85
N LEU A 180 -13.83 -3.47 -14.39
CA LEU A 180 -12.40 -3.50 -14.69
C LEU A 180 -11.55 -3.87 -13.47
N PHE A 181 -11.82 -3.27 -12.31
CA PHE A 181 -11.08 -3.56 -11.08
C PHE A 181 -11.44 -4.94 -10.52
N ILE A 182 -12.70 -5.34 -10.62
CA ILE A 182 -13.15 -6.68 -10.21
C ILE A 182 -12.48 -7.76 -11.07
N ASP A 183 -12.44 -7.59 -12.39
CA ASP A 183 -11.81 -8.52 -13.33
C ASP A 183 -10.31 -8.62 -13.08
N PHE A 184 -9.64 -7.50 -12.83
CA PHE A 184 -8.25 -7.48 -12.38
C PHE A 184 -8.04 -8.33 -11.12
N CYS A 185 -8.87 -8.15 -10.08
CA CYS A 185 -8.78 -8.93 -8.85
C CYS A 185 -9.00 -10.43 -9.11
N VAL A 186 -9.98 -10.79 -9.95
CA VAL A 186 -10.28 -12.17 -10.33
C VAL A 186 -9.11 -12.79 -11.08
N LYS A 187 -8.46 -12.06 -11.98
CA LYS A 187 -7.29 -12.55 -12.72
C LYS A 187 -6.06 -12.73 -11.84
N ILE A 188 -5.81 -11.81 -10.90
CA ILE A 188 -4.76 -12.01 -9.88
C ILE A 188 -5.03 -13.30 -9.10
N LYS A 189 -6.28 -13.50 -8.64
CA LYS A 189 -6.67 -14.67 -7.87
C LYS A 189 -6.50 -15.98 -8.63
N ASN A 190 -6.82 -15.99 -9.93
CA ASN A 190 -6.79 -17.19 -10.75
C ASN A 190 -5.44 -17.42 -11.42
N ASN A 191 -4.47 -16.52 -11.26
CA ASN A 191 -3.12 -16.68 -11.81
C ASN A 191 -2.35 -17.77 -11.03
N ALA A 192 -1.99 -18.84 -11.73
CA ALA A 192 -1.32 -20.01 -11.15
C ALA A 192 0.09 -19.70 -10.60
N VAL A 193 0.83 -18.77 -11.23
CA VAL A 193 2.17 -18.37 -10.79
C VAL A 193 2.07 -17.55 -9.49
N LEU A 194 1.16 -16.59 -9.43
CA LEU A 194 0.90 -15.82 -8.21
C LEU A 194 0.43 -16.72 -7.06
N ASN A 195 -0.44 -17.68 -7.33
CA ASN A 195 -0.87 -18.66 -6.32
C ASN A 195 0.29 -19.55 -5.84
N ARG A 196 1.24 -19.89 -6.71
CA ARG A 196 2.44 -20.63 -6.31
C ARG A 196 3.33 -19.82 -5.37
N HIS A 197 3.57 -18.54 -5.68
CA HIS A 197 4.33 -17.66 -4.78
C HIS A 197 3.64 -17.49 -3.43
N TYR A 198 2.31 -17.42 -3.39
CA TYR A 198 1.59 -17.43 -2.11
C TYR A 198 1.79 -18.72 -1.32
N TYR A 199 1.70 -19.86 -1.98
CA TYR A 199 1.92 -21.14 -1.33
C TYR A 199 3.32 -21.19 -0.70
N TRP A 200 4.36 -20.76 -1.42
CA TRP A 200 5.71 -20.66 -0.88
C TRP A 200 5.82 -19.69 0.29
N ALA A 201 5.20 -18.51 0.19
CA ALA A 201 5.18 -17.54 1.29
C ALA A 201 4.61 -18.17 2.57
N ASN A 202 3.49 -18.89 2.47
CA ASN A 202 2.89 -19.56 3.62
C ASN A 202 3.78 -20.68 4.19
N GLN A 203 4.49 -21.44 3.33
CA GLN A 203 5.44 -22.46 3.78
C GLN A 203 6.59 -21.85 4.57
N ASP A 204 7.04 -20.65 4.17
CA ASP A 204 8.12 -19.90 4.83
C ASP A 204 7.64 -19.13 6.08
N GLY A 205 6.39 -19.34 6.52
CA GLY A 205 5.83 -18.68 7.70
C GLY A 205 5.52 -17.19 7.50
N ILE A 206 5.44 -16.74 6.24
CA ILE A 206 5.11 -15.36 5.89
C ILE A 206 3.62 -15.15 6.03
N GLU A 207 3.25 -14.08 6.71
CA GLU A 207 1.86 -13.78 7.04
C GLU A 207 1.14 -13.11 5.87
N ALA A 208 1.18 -13.76 4.71
CA ALA A 208 0.60 -13.21 3.50
C ALA A 208 -0.90 -12.93 3.70
N MET A 209 -1.60 -13.84 4.38
CA MET A 209 -3.01 -13.70 4.75
C MET A 209 -3.32 -12.40 5.51
N CYS A 210 -2.42 -11.93 6.39
CA CYS A 210 -2.61 -10.69 7.14
C CYS A 210 -2.70 -9.48 6.18
N ALA A 211 -1.75 -9.37 5.25
CA ALA A 211 -1.75 -8.31 4.25
C ALA A 211 -2.98 -8.36 3.32
N ILE A 212 -3.45 -9.57 2.96
CA ILE A 212 -4.67 -9.75 2.17
C ILE A 212 -5.88 -9.18 2.90
N GLU A 213 -6.05 -9.55 4.17
CA GLU A 213 -7.20 -9.14 4.95
C GLU A 213 -7.18 -7.63 5.23
N LEU A 214 -6.00 -7.03 5.41
CA LEU A 214 -5.88 -5.58 5.52
C LEU A 214 -6.37 -4.86 4.24
N LEU A 215 -5.86 -5.25 3.07
CA LEU A 215 -6.26 -4.63 1.80
C LEU A 215 -7.73 -4.86 1.49
N LYS A 216 -8.27 -6.03 1.82
CA LYS A 216 -9.69 -6.35 1.68
C LYS A 216 -10.55 -5.48 2.60
N LYS A 217 -10.16 -5.31 3.87
CA LYS A 217 -10.85 -4.40 4.80
C LYS A 217 -10.84 -2.97 4.27
N LEU A 218 -9.70 -2.49 3.78
CA LEU A 218 -9.58 -1.16 3.18
C LEU A 218 -10.47 -1.01 1.94
N TYR A 219 -10.44 -1.99 1.03
CA TYR A 219 -11.30 -2.02 -0.15
C TYR A 219 -12.79 -1.96 0.21
N LEU A 220 -13.23 -2.81 1.14
CA LEU A 220 -14.63 -2.84 1.59
C LEU A 220 -15.01 -1.54 2.27
N TYR A 221 -14.12 -0.97 3.08
CA TYR A 221 -14.34 0.33 3.69
C TYR A 221 -14.54 1.41 2.63
N LEU A 222 -13.60 1.58 1.70
CA LEU A 222 -13.66 2.60 0.64
C LEU A 222 -14.87 2.45 -0.29
N THR A 223 -15.25 1.22 -0.61
CA THR A 223 -16.32 0.97 -1.59
C THR A 223 -17.72 0.87 -0.97
N GLN A 224 -17.85 0.40 0.27
CA GLN A 224 -19.15 0.12 0.88
C GLN A 224 -19.47 1.00 2.08
N ARG A 225 -18.47 1.33 2.92
CA ARG A 225 -18.70 2.02 4.19
C ARG A 225 -18.42 3.51 4.14
N LEU A 226 -17.53 3.95 3.26
CA LEU A 226 -17.15 5.35 3.16
C LEU A 226 -18.36 6.24 2.80
N ALA A 227 -19.31 5.75 2.01
CA ALA A 227 -20.54 6.50 1.72
C ALA A 227 -21.65 6.28 2.77
N GLY A 228 -21.54 5.28 3.63
CA GLY A 228 -22.57 4.85 4.57
C GLY A 228 -22.13 4.96 6.04
N ALA A 229 -22.11 6.19 6.54
CA ALA A 229 -22.14 6.57 7.95
C ALA A 229 -22.69 8.00 8.03
#